data_AF-A0A919HPX9-F1
#
_entry.id   AF-A0A919HPX9-F1
#
_cell.length_a   1.000
_cell.length_b   1.000
_cell.length_c   1.000
_cell.angle_alpha   90.00
_cell.angle_beta   90.00
_cell.angle_gamma   90.00
#
_symmetry.space_group_name_H-M   'P 1'
#
loop_
_entity.id
_entity.type
_entity.pdbx_description
1 polymer ?
#
loop_
_entity_poly.entity_id
_entity_poly.type
_entity_poly.pdbx_seq_one_letter_code
_entity_poly.pdbx_strand_id
1 'polypeptide(L)' 'MHGWTSRQRNAAIASFLSWTLDAFDFFLLVFLLSDIAHSFHVDLEEVTLAILLTLAVRPVGA' A
#
# COMPACT_ATOMS: atom_id res chain seq x y z
N MET A 1 -15.89 -21.92 -25.01
CA MET A 1 -14.50 -21.54 -24.67
C MET A 1 -14.56 -20.10 -24.19
N HIS A 2 -14.32 -19.87 -22.89
CA HIS A 2 -14.66 -18.64 -22.18
C HIS A 2 -13.77 -17.46 -22.60
N GLY A 3 -14.18 -16.72 -23.64
CA GLY A 3 -13.54 -15.47 -24.05
C GLY A 3 -13.97 -14.34 -23.12
N TRP A 4 -13.07 -13.92 -22.22
CA TRP A 4 -13.28 -12.73 -21.39
C TRP A 4 -13.52 -11.51 -22.28
N THR A 5 -14.57 -10.74 -21.98
CA THR A 5 -14.82 -9.47 -22.66
C THR A 5 -13.70 -8.46 -22.32
N SER A 6 -13.38 -7.54 -23.25
CA SER A 6 -12.32 -6.54 -23.02
C SER A 6 -12.51 -5.76 -21.71
N ARG A 7 -13.76 -5.53 -21.28
CA ARG A 7 -14.06 -4.89 -19.99
C ARG A 7 -13.66 -5.75 -18.78
N GLN A 8 -13.89 -7.06 -18.82
CA GLN A 8 -13.49 -7.99 -17.74
C GLN A 8 -11.96 -8.09 -17.61
N ARG A 9 -11.25 -8.12 -18.75
CA ARG A 9 -9.78 -8.10 -18.75
C ARG A 9 -9.25 -6.77 -18.19
N ASN A 10 -9.82 -5.64 -18.60
CA ASN A 10 -9.45 -4.34 -18.08
C ASN A 10 -9.75 -4.22 -16.58
N ALA A 11 -10.89 -4.75 -16.10
CA ALA A 11 -11.23 -4.76 -14.68
C ALA A 11 -10.24 -5.61 -13.86
N ALA A 12 -9.87 -6.81 -14.32
CA ALA A 12 -8.88 -7.63 -13.63
C ALA A 12 -7.48 -6.98 -13.60
N ILE A 13 -7.05 -6.38 -14.71
CA ILE A 13 -5.79 -5.64 -14.76
C ILE A 13 -5.85 -4.43 -13.84
N ALA A 14 -6.96 -3.69 -13.83
CA ALA A 14 -7.13 -2.54 -12.93
C ALA A 14 -7.09 -2.95 -11.46
N SER A 15 -7.81 -4.01 -11.06
CA SER A 15 -7.77 -4.52 -9.69
C SER A 15 -6.37 -5.02 -9.29
N PHE A 16 -5.67 -5.71 -10.19
CA PHE A 16 -4.29 -6.16 -9.95
C PHE A 16 -3.30 -4.99 -9.84
N LEU A 17 -3.43 -3.98 -10.71
CA LEU A 17 -2.62 -2.78 -10.67
C LEU A 17 -2.91 -1.94 -9.43
N SER A 18 -4.17 -1.81 -9.00
CA SER A 18 -4.54 -1.10 -7.77
C SER A 18 -3.91 -1.76 -6.54
N TRP A 19 -3.94 -3.09 -6.45
CA TRP A 19 -3.26 -3.82 -5.38
C TRP A 19 -1.73 -3.62 -5.41
N THR A 20 -1.14 -3.57 -6.61
CA THR A 20 0.30 -3.35 -6.77
C THR A 20 0.71 -1.91 -6.44
N LEU A 21 -0.10 -0.92 -6.84
CA LEU A 21 0.15 0.50 -6.61
C LEU A 21 0.06 0.84 -5.12
N ASP A 22 -0.83 0.16 -4.40
CA ASP A 22 -0.94 0.21 -2.95
C ASP A 22 0.28 -0.40 -2.24
N ALA A 23 0.81 -1.54 -2.70
CA ALA A 23 2.05 -2.09 -2.16
C ALA A 23 3.29 -1.23 -2.46
N PHE A 24 3.32 -0.59 -3.64
CA PHE A 24 4.40 0.32 -4.04
C PHE A 24 4.46 1.57 -3.15
N ASP A 25 3.31 2.19 -2.85
CA ASP A 25 3.24 3.37 -1.98
C ASP A 25 3.78 3.05 -0.57
N PHE A 26 3.45 1.88 -0.03
CA PHE A 26 4.01 1.42 1.25
C PHE A 26 5.53 1.27 1.23
N PHE A 27 6.10 0.78 0.13
CA PHE A 27 7.55 0.70 -0.02
C PHE A 27 8.19 2.09 0.02
N LEU A 28 7.63 3.07 -0.70
CA LEU A 28 8.11 4.44 -0.66
C LEU A 28 8.00 5.05 0.74
N LEU A 29 6.89 4.81 1.43
CA LEU A 29 6.65 5.29 2.79
C LEU A 29 7.71 4.75 3.76
N VAL A 30 8.09 3.47 3.64
CA VAL A 30 9.16 2.86 4.46
C VAL A 30 10.54 3.46 4.16
N PHE A 31 10.84 3.83 2.92
CA PHE A 31 12.09 4.54 2.61
C PHE A 31 12.10 5.99 3.12
N LEU A 32 10.93 6.63 3.14
CA LEU A 32 10.77 8.01 3.62
C LEU A 32 10.67 8.10 5.15
N LEU A 33 10.41 6.98 5.85
CA LEU A 33 10.35 6.90 7.31
C LEU A 33 11.50 7.60 8.02
N SER A 34 12.73 7.39 7.55
CA SER A 34 13.92 7.98 8.16
C SER A 34 13.92 9.51 8.08
N ASP A 35 13.42 10.07 6.98
CA ASP A 35 13.32 11.52 6.77
C ASP A 35 12.17 12.14 7.59
N ILE A 36 11.05 11.41 7.69
CA ILE A 36 9.90 11.78 8.52
C ILE A 36 10.29 11.76 10.01
N ALA A 37 10.95 10.70 10.48
CA ALA A 37 11.40 10.57 11.86
C ALA A 37 12.35 11.71 12.25
N HIS A 38 13.28 12.06 11.37
CA HIS A 38 14.21 13.16 11.58
C HIS A 38 13.50 14.53 11.58
N SER A 39 12.51 14.74 10.71
CA SER A 39 11.75 15.99 10.65
C SER A 39 10.81 16.18 11.84
N PHE A 40 10.18 15.11 12.32
CA PHE A 40 9.20 15.16 13.42
C PHE A 40 9.80 14.88 14.81
N HIS A 41 11.10 14.61 14.92
CA HIS A 41 11.81 14.28 16.18
C HIS A 41 11.13 13.13 16.95
N VAL A 42 10.61 12.14 16.22
CA VAL A 42 9.93 10.96 16.77
C VAL A 42 10.76 9.71 16.51
N ASP A 43 10.70 8.75 17.42
CA ASP A 43 11.44 7.50 17.31
C ASP A 43 10.96 6.68 16.11
N LEU A 44 11.91 6.10 15.37
CA LEU A 44 11.64 5.28 14.19
C LEU A 44 10.70 4.09 14.52
N GLU A 45 10.77 3.63 15.77
CA GLU A 45 9.94 2.53 16.29
C GLU A 45 8.46 2.92 16.38
N GLU A 46 8.13 4.16 16.75
CA GLU A 46 6.74 4.63 16.77
C GLU A 46 6.18 4.77 15.35
N VAL A 47 6.98 5.29 14.41
CA VAL A 47 6.53 5.49 13.03
C VAL A 47 6.37 4.15 12.29
N THR A 48 7.26 3.19 12.54
CA THR A 48 7.11 1.82 12.01
C THR A 48 5.91 1.11 12.62
N LEU A 49 5.63 1.26 13.93
CA LEU A 49 4.41 0.75 14.56
C LEU A 49 3.15 1.35 13.95
N ALA A 50 3.12 2.66 13.69
CA ALA A 50 1.98 3.34 13.08
C ALA A 50 1.67 2.80 11.67
N ILE A 51 2.70 2.54 10.87
CA ILE A 51 2.57 1.91 9.54
C ILE A 51 2.05 0.48 9.67
N LEU A 52 2.59 -0.30 10.61
CA LEU A 52 2.17 -1.68 10.87
C LEU A 52 0.70 -1.74 11.29
N LEU A 53 0.25 -0.81 12.13
CA LEU A 53 -1.14 -0.64 12.53
C LEU A 53 -2.04 -0.27 11.34
N THR A 54 -1.57 0.62 10.46
CA THR A 54 -2.28 0.99 9.23
C THR A 54 -2.44 -0.21 8.30
N LEU A 55 -1.42 -1.06 8.17
CA LEU A 55 -1.49 -2.32 7.43
C LEU A 55 -2.41 -3.35 8.09
N ALA A 56 -2.43 -3.43 9.42
CA ALA A 56 -3.30 -4.34 10.14
C ALA A 56 -4.79 -4.00 9.96
N VAL A 57 -5.11 -2.72 9.72
CA VAL A 57 -6.48 -2.25 9.41
C VAL A 57 -6.84 -2.43 7.93
N ARG A 58 -5.86 -2.71 7.05
CA ARG A 58 -6.08 -2.97 5.61
C ARG A 58 -7.20 -3.99 5.29
N PRO A 59 -7.31 -5.16 5.93
CA PRO A 59 -8.42 -6.10 5.70
C PRO A 59 -9.78 -5.61 6.22
N VAL A 60 -9.83 -4.54 7.02
CA VAL A 60 -11.08 -3.91 7.49
C VAL A 60 -11.65 -2.96 6.44
N GLY A 61 -10.82 -2.47 5.50
CA GLY A 61 -11.23 -1.59 4.41
C GLY A 61 -11.35 -2.24 3.03
N ALA A 62 -10.81 -3.46 2.84
CA ALA A 62 -10.95 -4.28 1.63
C ALA A 62 -12.22 -5.14 1.68
#